data_AF-A0A1S1V792-F1
#
_entry.id   AF-A0A1S1V792-F1
#
_cell.length_a   1.000
_cell.length_b   1.000
_cell.length_c   1.000
_cell.angle_alpha   90.00
_cell.angle_beta   90.00
_cell.angle_gamma   90.00
#
_symmetry.space_group_name_H-M   'P 1'
#
loop_
_entity.id
_entity.type
_entity.pdbx_description
1 polymer ?
#
loop_
_entity_poly.entity_id
_entity_poly.type
_entity_poly.pdbx_seq_one_letter_code
_entity_poly.pdbx_strand_id
1 'polypeptide(L)'
;MENIFRPIGKEEFEELVELKVVDSLDEGFEKYVSGILDVREDAPTEKELESIPFGVIEDYNILHEEKFINFIRRVQEENRGERNFVDCYLKEAHSGGILTALELLDYKDKLVFLELLRKGIDDNPYLELNDRILELMLKLSTREILFTTMFYRKRPITIWGNYDMAFPVFFKSEEDKTHYSEMARECGLYIREI
;
A
#
# COMPACT_ATOMS: atom_id res chain seq x y z
N MET A 1 26.16 -2.56 -4.63
CA MET A 1 24.98 -1.75 -4.29
C MET A 1 24.96 -1.62 -2.78
N GLU A 2 24.79 -0.42 -2.25
CA GLU A 2 24.46 -0.26 -0.83
C GLU A 2 23.19 -1.04 -0.52
N ASN A 3 23.13 -1.67 0.66
CA ASN A 3 21.94 -2.40 1.06
C ASN A 3 20.80 -1.40 1.32
N ILE A 4 19.88 -1.28 0.37
CA ILE A 4 18.71 -0.41 0.47
C ILE A 4 17.61 -0.98 1.38
N PHE A 5 17.72 -2.27 1.75
CA PHE A 5 16.78 -2.94 2.65
C PHE A 5 17.26 -2.82 4.09
N ARG A 6 16.40 -2.24 4.92
CA ARG A 6 16.59 -2.10 6.37
C ARG A 6 15.45 -2.82 7.09
N PRO A 7 15.57 -4.13 7.30
CA PRO A 7 14.57 -4.88 8.06
C PRO A 7 14.60 -4.44 9.53
N ILE A 8 13.44 -4.43 10.18
CA ILE A 8 13.30 -4.10 11.61
C ILE A 8 12.58 -5.23 12.32
N GLY A 9 12.96 -5.54 13.57
CA GLY A 9 12.35 -6.64 14.32
C GLY A 9 10.88 -6.39 14.64
N LYS A 10 10.08 -7.45 14.78
CA LYS A 10 8.67 -7.35 15.20
C LYS A 10 8.48 -6.55 16.50
N GLU A 11 9.30 -6.78 17.52
CA GLU A 11 9.25 -6.03 18.78
C GLU A 11 9.48 -4.53 18.56
N GLU A 12 10.52 -4.17 17.80
CA GLU A 12 10.80 -2.78 17.45
C GLU A 12 9.65 -2.15 16.64
N PHE A 13 9.10 -2.89 15.67
CA PHE A 13 7.94 -2.44 14.89
C PHE A 13 6.73 -2.16 15.79
N GLU A 14 6.42 -3.07 16.71
CA GLU A 14 5.30 -2.93 17.64
C GLU A 14 5.48 -1.77 18.62
N GLU A 15 6.71 -1.44 19.02
CA GLU A 15 6.95 -0.26 19.85
C GLU A 15 6.78 1.06 19.09
N LEU A 16 7.10 1.06 17.79
CA LEU A 16 7.12 2.28 16.99
C LEU A 16 5.77 2.60 16.34
N VAL A 17 5.03 1.59 15.86
CA VAL A 17 3.82 1.81 15.03
C VAL A 17 2.56 1.84 15.88
N GLU A 18 1.78 2.92 15.74
CA GLU A 18 0.52 3.09 16.47
C GLU A 18 -0.65 2.36 15.80
N LEU A 19 -0.80 2.53 14.48
CA LEU A 19 -1.91 1.98 13.68
C LEU A 19 -1.58 0.58 13.18
N LYS A 20 -1.55 -0.36 14.11
CA LYS A 20 -1.30 -1.78 13.83
C LYS A 20 -2.57 -2.41 13.29
N VAL A 21 -2.69 -2.46 11.98
CA VAL A 21 -3.63 -3.34 11.28
C VAL A 21 -2.74 -4.33 10.56
N VAL A 22 -2.65 -5.54 11.09
CA VAL A 22 -1.70 -6.57 10.62
C VAL A 22 -2.41 -7.92 10.42
N ASP A 23 -3.42 -8.22 11.24
CA ASP A 23 -4.05 -9.55 11.28
C ASP A 23 -5.38 -9.63 10.50
N SER A 24 -6.21 -8.58 10.49
CA SER A 24 -7.45 -8.55 9.72
C SER A 24 -7.95 -7.13 9.40
N LEU A 25 -8.66 -6.98 8.27
CA LEU A 25 -9.34 -5.74 7.92
C LEU A 25 -10.46 -5.39 8.90
N ASP A 26 -11.25 -6.40 9.30
CA ASP A 26 -12.41 -6.21 10.18
C ASP A 26 -11.98 -5.60 11.53
N GLU A 27 -10.90 -6.11 12.14
CA GLU A 27 -10.35 -5.51 13.36
C GLU A 27 -9.90 -4.06 13.12
N GLY A 28 -9.28 -3.79 11.97
CA GLY A 28 -8.86 -2.43 11.60
C GLY A 28 -10.04 -1.47 11.53
N PHE A 29 -11.13 -1.88 10.87
CA PHE A 29 -12.34 -1.08 10.71
C PHE A 29 -13.10 -0.87 12.02
N GLU A 30 -13.08 -1.84 12.93
CA GLU A 30 -13.69 -1.72 14.26
C GLU A 30 -12.88 -0.81 15.20
N LYS A 31 -11.54 -0.83 15.07
CA LYS A 31 -10.63 -0.21 16.05
C LYS A 31 -10.24 1.22 15.71
N TYR A 32 -10.15 1.56 14.43
CA TYR A 32 -9.62 2.84 13.98
C TYR A 32 -10.63 3.59 13.13
N VAL A 33 -10.46 4.92 13.10
CA VAL A 33 -11.08 5.73 12.07
C VAL A 33 -10.57 5.24 10.72
N SER A 34 -11.46 4.95 9.78
CA SER A 34 -11.10 4.22 8.57
C SER A 34 -11.91 4.65 7.36
N GLY A 35 -11.48 4.19 6.19
CA GLY A 35 -12.14 4.41 4.91
C GLY A 35 -11.46 3.63 3.80
N ILE A 36 -11.95 3.80 2.58
CA ILE A 36 -11.39 3.18 1.37
C ILE A 36 -10.86 4.28 0.45
N LEU A 37 -9.57 4.25 0.16
CA LEU A 37 -8.94 5.11 -0.83
C LEU A 37 -9.22 4.55 -2.22
N ASP A 38 -9.98 5.29 -3.02
CA ASP A 38 -10.52 4.85 -4.31
C ASP A 38 -10.48 6.03 -5.32
N VAL A 39 -10.56 5.73 -6.61
CA VAL A 39 -10.80 6.77 -7.64
C VAL A 39 -12.25 7.22 -7.67
N ARG A 40 -13.17 6.42 -7.11
CA ARG A 40 -14.60 6.72 -7.00
C ARG A 40 -14.91 7.35 -5.66
N GLU A 41 -15.80 8.34 -5.68
CA GLU A 41 -16.32 8.97 -4.47
C GLU A 41 -17.28 8.04 -3.72
N ASP A 42 -18.06 7.25 -4.45
CA ASP A 42 -19.02 6.29 -3.93
C ASP A 42 -18.63 4.84 -4.27
N ALA A 43 -19.12 3.88 -3.48
CA ALA A 43 -18.98 2.47 -3.81
C ALA A 43 -19.71 2.13 -5.12
N PRO A 44 -19.13 1.25 -5.97
CA PRO A 44 -19.79 0.85 -7.21
C PRO A 44 -21.08 0.08 -6.90
N THR A 45 -22.11 0.33 -7.68
CA THR A 45 -23.35 -0.46 -7.65
C THR A 45 -23.13 -1.85 -8.25
N GLU A 46 -23.94 -2.83 -7.88
CA GLU A 46 -23.91 -4.18 -8.48
C GLU A 46 -23.96 -4.13 -10.01
N LYS A 47 -24.82 -3.24 -10.55
CA LYS A 47 -24.98 -3.04 -11.99
C LYS A 47 -23.72 -2.49 -12.66
N GLU A 48 -22.97 -1.63 -11.98
CA GLU A 48 -21.69 -1.12 -12.48
C GLU A 48 -20.65 -2.23 -12.48
N LEU A 49 -20.57 -3.03 -11.40
CA LEU A 49 -19.67 -4.19 -11.32
C LEU A 49 -19.94 -5.21 -12.43
N GLU A 50 -21.21 -5.55 -12.69
CA GLU A 50 -21.62 -6.46 -13.77
C GLU A 50 -21.27 -5.96 -15.18
N SER A 51 -21.07 -4.65 -15.33
CA SER A 51 -20.76 -4.02 -16.62
C SER A 51 -19.26 -3.91 -16.92
N ILE A 52 -18.39 -4.17 -15.94
CA ILE A 52 -16.94 -4.12 -16.10
C ILE A 52 -16.50 -5.38 -16.88
N PRO A 53 -15.97 -5.24 -18.11
CA PRO A 53 -15.54 -6.40 -18.88
C PRO A 53 -14.35 -7.09 -18.20
N PHE A 54 -14.39 -8.42 -18.14
CA PHE A 54 -13.30 -9.24 -17.61
C PHE A 54 -11.98 -8.93 -18.36
N GLY A 55 -10.94 -8.51 -17.65
CA GLY A 55 -9.65 -8.09 -18.22
C GLY A 55 -9.46 -6.57 -18.42
N VAL A 56 -10.46 -5.73 -18.13
CA VAL A 56 -10.30 -4.25 -18.12
C VAL A 56 -9.58 -3.76 -16.86
N ILE A 57 -9.46 -4.62 -15.84
CA ILE A 57 -8.82 -4.29 -14.56
C ILE A 57 -7.36 -3.86 -14.75
N GLU A 58 -6.57 -4.54 -15.61
CA GLU A 58 -5.18 -4.14 -15.85
C GLU A 58 -5.09 -2.74 -16.51
N ASP A 59 -5.88 -2.48 -17.54
CA ASP A 59 -5.91 -1.17 -18.20
C ASP A 59 -6.42 -0.07 -17.27
N TYR A 60 -7.40 -0.38 -16.41
CA TYR A 60 -7.94 0.52 -15.40
C TYR A 60 -6.92 0.86 -14.32
N ASN A 61 -6.23 -0.15 -13.80
CA ASN A 61 -5.19 0.01 -12.79
C ASN A 61 -4.05 0.85 -13.35
N ILE A 62 -3.59 0.57 -14.57
CA ILE A 62 -2.55 1.36 -15.25
C ILE A 62 -3.02 2.82 -15.46
N LEU A 63 -4.28 3.04 -15.86
CA LEU A 63 -4.83 4.38 -16.08
C LEU A 63 -4.87 5.23 -14.80
N HIS A 64 -5.01 4.60 -13.64
CA HIS A 64 -5.18 5.28 -12.36
C HIS A 64 -4.01 5.14 -11.38
N GLU A 65 -3.02 4.30 -11.70
CA GLU A 65 -1.81 4.02 -10.90
C GLU A 65 -1.12 5.32 -10.48
N GLU A 66 -0.96 6.28 -11.39
CA GLU A 66 -0.28 7.54 -11.10
C GLU A 66 -0.96 8.36 -9.99
N LYS A 67 -2.30 8.28 -9.86
CA LYS A 67 -3.04 8.97 -8.79
C LYS A 67 -2.69 8.42 -7.42
N PHE A 68 -2.65 7.09 -7.27
CA PHE A 68 -2.26 6.40 -6.04
C PHE A 68 -0.80 6.68 -5.70
N ILE A 69 0.08 6.60 -6.70
CA ILE A 69 1.50 6.91 -6.54
C ILE A 69 1.66 8.35 -6.02
N ASN A 70 0.96 9.32 -6.61
CA ASN A 70 1.05 10.71 -6.21
C ASN A 70 0.53 10.95 -4.78
N PHE A 71 -0.61 10.36 -4.42
CA PHE A 71 -1.14 10.44 -3.06
C PHE A 71 -0.14 9.87 -2.05
N ILE A 72 0.34 8.65 -2.26
CA ILE A 72 1.20 7.97 -1.29
C ILE A 72 2.58 8.64 -1.20
N ARG A 73 3.10 9.21 -2.30
CA ARG A 73 4.31 10.06 -2.26
C ARG A 73 4.08 11.32 -1.39
N ARG A 74 2.91 11.94 -1.45
CA ARG A 74 2.58 13.07 -0.57
C ARG A 74 2.44 12.64 0.89
N VAL A 75 1.87 11.47 1.16
CA VAL A 75 1.84 10.88 2.51
C VAL A 75 3.26 10.65 3.03
N GLN A 76 4.16 10.11 2.20
CA GLN A 76 5.58 9.92 2.55
C GLN A 76 6.28 11.25 2.85
N GLU A 77 6.02 12.29 2.06
CA GLU A 77 6.60 13.63 2.31
C GLU A 77 6.04 14.26 3.60
N GLU A 78 4.73 14.18 3.83
CA GLU A 78 4.08 14.64 5.06
C GLU A 78 4.70 13.96 6.30
N ASN A 79 5.05 12.69 6.15
CA ASN A 79 5.67 11.87 7.20
C ASN A 79 7.20 11.82 7.12
N ARG A 80 7.83 12.73 6.36
CA ARG A 80 9.29 12.83 6.32
C ARG A 80 9.83 13.28 7.67
N GLY A 81 10.96 12.68 8.06
CA GLY A 81 11.62 12.91 9.35
C GLY A 81 11.34 11.83 10.39
N GLU A 82 10.31 11.02 10.18
CA GLU A 82 10.06 9.78 10.93
C GLU A 82 10.48 8.55 10.14
N ARG A 83 10.75 7.45 10.85
CA ARG A 83 10.95 6.13 10.22
C ARG A 83 9.59 5.56 9.85
N ASN A 84 9.29 5.44 8.56
CA ASN A 84 8.07 4.78 8.07
C ASN A 84 8.39 3.33 7.69
N PHE A 85 7.38 2.46 7.65
CA PHE A 85 7.59 1.02 7.48
C PHE A 85 6.66 0.41 6.43
N VAL A 86 7.05 -0.72 5.86
CA VAL A 86 6.19 -1.54 5.02
C VAL A 86 6.29 -3.01 5.41
N ASP A 87 5.14 -3.65 5.49
CA ASP A 87 5.00 -5.10 5.51
C ASP A 87 4.70 -5.57 4.08
N CYS A 88 5.53 -6.48 3.57
CA CYS A 88 5.40 -7.04 2.24
C CYS A 88 5.11 -8.53 2.41
N TYR A 89 3.88 -8.94 2.15
CA TYR A 89 3.35 -10.30 2.33
C TYR A 89 3.96 -11.28 1.30
N LEU A 90 5.29 -11.44 1.35
CA LEU A 90 6.08 -12.22 0.40
C LEU A 90 5.88 -13.72 0.60
N LYS A 91 5.52 -14.18 1.80
CA LYS A 91 5.22 -15.60 2.05
C LYS A 91 3.94 -16.04 1.35
N GLU A 92 3.02 -15.10 1.22
CA GLU A 92 1.73 -15.24 0.56
C GLU A 92 1.88 -15.13 -0.96
N ALA A 93 3.04 -14.68 -1.45
CA ALA A 93 3.39 -14.69 -2.86
C ALA A 93 3.49 -16.12 -3.39
N HIS A 94 2.44 -16.61 -4.04
CA HIS A 94 2.51 -17.84 -4.80
C HIS A 94 3.55 -17.70 -5.94
N SER A 95 4.14 -18.83 -6.37
CA SER A 95 5.11 -18.85 -7.47
C SER A 95 4.59 -18.16 -8.75
N GLY A 96 3.28 -18.18 -8.99
CA GLY A 96 2.62 -17.41 -10.04
C GLY A 96 2.76 -15.89 -9.87
N GLY A 97 2.50 -15.35 -8.67
CA GLY A 97 2.64 -13.92 -8.38
C GLY A 97 4.07 -13.41 -8.53
N ILE A 98 5.07 -14.23 -8.17
CA ILE A 98 6.48 -13.91 -8.40
C ILE A 98 6.80 -13.82 -9.90
N LEU A 99 6.29 -14.76 -10.71
CA LEU A 99 6.48 -14.73 -12.17
C LEU A 99 5.79 -13.50 -12.79
N THR A 100 4.55 -13.20 -12.40
CA THR A 100 3.82 -11.99 -12.82
C THR A 100 4.61 -10.72 -12.45
N ALA A 101 5.18 -10.65 -11.25
CA ALA A 101 6.04 -9.55 -10.84
C ALA A 101 7.24 -9.38 -11.79
N LEU A 102 7.92 -10.49 -12.10
CA LEU A 102 9.07 -10.49 -12.98
C LEU A 102 8.71 -10.22 -14.45
N GLU A 103 7.45 -10.33 -14.85
CA GLU A 103 6.98 -9.93 -16.18
C GLU A 103 6.66 -8.43 -16.22
N LEU A 104 5.87 -7.94 -15.25
CA LEU A 104 5.28 -6.60 -15.25
C LEU A 104 6.20 -5.49 -14.74
N LEU A 105 7.16 -5.80 -13.87
CA LEU A 105 8.09 -4.78 -13.36
C LEU A 105 9.07 -4.30 -14.43
N ASP A 106 9.64 -3.11 -14.27
CA ASP A 106 10.74 -2.67 -15.12
C ASP A 106 12.07 -3.32 -14.69
N TYR A 107 13.12 -3.20 -15.51
CA TYR A 107 14.41 -3.85 -15.22
C TYR A 107 15.00 -3.44 -13.86
N LYS A 108 14.89 -2.16 -13.47
CA LYS A 108 15.45 -1.70 -12.20
C LYS A 108 14.65 -2.27 -11.03
N ASP A 109 13.33 -2.30 -11.15
CA ASP A 109 12.43 -2.85 -10.12
C ASP A 109 12.58 -4.36 -9.98
N LYS A 110 12.75 -5.08 -11.09
CA LYS A 110 13.07 -6.52 -11.06
C LYS A 110 14.33 -6.81 -10.26
N LEU A 111 15.38 -6.00 -10.40
CA LEU A 111 16.62 -6.20 -9.63
C LEU A 111 16.39 -6.00 -8.13
N VAL A 112 15.62 -4.99 -7.74
CA VAL A 112 15.27 -4.76 -6.33
C VAL A 112 14.38 -5.89 -5.81
N PHE A 113 13.38 -6.31 -6.58
CA PHE A 113 12.48 -7.40 -6.19
C PHE A 113 13.20 -8.74 -6.04
N LEU A 114 14.13 -9.06 -6.95
CA LEU A 114 14.96 -10.26 -6.83
C LEU A 114 15.90 -10.20 -5.61
N GLU A 115 16.42 -9.02 -5.27
CA GLU A 115 17.22 -8.85 -4.05
C GLU A 115 16.37 -9.02 -2.79
N LEU A 116 15.14 -8.51 -2.81
CA LEU A 116 14.14 -8.70 -1.74
C LEU A 116 13.86 -10.18 -1.51
N LEU A 117 13.55 -10.94 -2.58
CA LEU A 117 13.35 -12.39 -2.53
C LEU A 117 14.58 -13.13 -2.00
N ARG A 118 15.77 -12.78 -2.49
CA ARG A 118 17.04 -13.42 -2.08
C ARG A 118 17.36 -13.19 -0.61
N LYS A 119 16.98 -12.04 -0.05
CA LYS A 119 17.24 -11.70 1.36
C LYS A 119 16.37 -12.48 2.34
N GLY A 120 15.33 -13.17 1.87
CA GLY A 120 14.51 -14.04 2.72
C GLY A 120 13.90 -13.27 3.88
N ILE A 121 13.26 -12.14 3.58
CA ILE A 121 12.59 -11.28 4.59
C ILE A 121 11.42 -12.02 5.28
N ASP A 122 11.18 -13.26 4.91
CA ASP A 122 10.28 -14.22 5.53
C ASP A 122 10.33 -14.24 7.07
N ASP A 123 11.49 -14.14 7.71
CA ASP A 123 11.53 -14.15 9.19
C ASP A 123 11.23 -12.79 9.83
N ASN A 124 11.22 -11.71 9.05
CA ASN A 124 11.06 -10.35 9.57
C ASN A 124 10.45 -9.41 8.51
N PRO A 125 9.11 -9.42 8.34
CA PRO A 125 8.45 -8.85 7.17
C PRO A 125 8.54 -7.31 7.05
N TYR A 126 8.90 -6.64 8.14
CA TYR A 126 8.88 -5.18 8.23
C TYR A 126 10.18 -4.56 7.71
N LEU A 127 10.04 -3.69 6.72
CA LEU A 127 11.12 -2.91 6.13
C LEU A 127 10.93 -1.43 6.43
N GLU A 128 12.01 -0.71 6.71
CA GLU A 128 12.01 0.76 6.66
C GLU A 128 11.74 1.24 5.22
N LEU A 129 10.73 2.09 5.06
CA LEU A 129 10.38 2.72 3.80
C LEU A 129 11.41 3.79 3.45
N ASN A 130 12.03 3.63 2.28
CA ASN A 130 12.73 4.67 1.56
C ASN A 130 12.12 4.83 0.17
N ASP A 131 12.48 5.89 -0.54
CA ASP A 131 11.90 6.21 -1.85
C ASP A 131 11.99 5.04 -2.84
N ARG A 132 13.08 4.27 -2.81
CA ARG A 132 13.27 3.13 -3.73
C ARG A 132 12.38 1.94 -3.39
N ILE A 133 12.21 1.66 -2.10
CA ILE A 133 11.30 0.61 -1.63
C ILE A 133 9.85 1.04 -1.88
N LEU A 134 9.51 2.30 -1.60
CA LEU A 134 8.18 2.84 -1.84
C LEU A 134 7.77 2.69 -3.30
N GLU A 135 8.63 3.05 -4.26
CA GLU A 135 8.33 2.89 -5.69
C GLU A 135 8.04 1.43 -6.09
N LEU A 136 8.83 0.48 -5.58
CA LEU A 136 8.61 -0.93 -5.84
C LEU A 136 7.28 -1.39 -5.22
N MET A 137 7.04 -1.04 -3.95
CA MET A 137 5.82 -1.45 -3.23
C MET A 137 4.58 -0.94 -3.92
N LEU A 138 4.55 0.34 -4.30
CA LEU A 138 3.42 0.92 -5.00
C LEU A 138 3.05 0.15 -6.26
N LYS A 139 4.03 -0.18 -7.12
CA LYS A 139 3.78 -0.97 -8.34
C LYS A 139 3.32 -2.39 -8.03
N LEU A 140 3.85 -3.01 -6.99
CA LEU A 140 3.40 -4.34 -6.55
C LEU A 140 1.96 -4.31 -6.05
N SER A 141 1.55 -3.24 -5.36
CA SER A 141 0.19 -3.06 -4.83
C SER A 141 -0.82 -2.70 -5.91
N THR A 142 -0.53 -1.69 -6.75
CA THR A 142 -1.47 -1.16 -7.76
C THR A 142 -1.70 -2.12 -8.91
N ARG A 143 -0.75 -3.03 -9.15
CA ARG A 143 -0.85 -4.06 -10.19
C ARG A 143 -1.30 -5.41 -9.64
N GLU A 144 -1.76 -5.43 -8.40
CA GLU A 144 -2.30 -6.62 -7.72
C GLU A 144 -1.33 -7.80 -7.66
N ILE A 145 -0.03 -7.52 -7.61
CA ILE A 145 1.01 -8.54 -7.60
C ILE A 145 1.25 -9.05 -6.18
N LEU A 146 1.36 -8.14 -5.21
CA LEU A 146 1.55 -8.46 -3.78
C LEU A 146 0.77 -7.54 -2.86
N PHE A 147 0.25 -8.10 -1.77
CA PHE A 147 -0.27 -7.31 -0.68
C PHE A 147 0.89 -6.57 0.00
N THR A 148 0.61 -5.33 0.37
CA THR A 148 1.56 -4.48 1.09
C THR A 148 0.81 -3.65 2.11
N THR A 149 1.35 -3.54 3.32
CA THR A 149 0.84 -2.60 4.31
C THR A 149 1.90 -1.54 4.58
N MET A 150 1.59 -0.28 4.29
CA MET A 150 2.48 0.84 4.56
C MET A 150 2.05 1.58 5.83
N PHE A 151 3.00 1.80 6.73
CA PHE A 151 2.80 2.41 8.04
C PHE A 151 3.56 3.74 8.12
N TYR A 152 2.84 4.83 8.33
CA TYR A 152 3.38 6.17 8.49
C TYR A 152 3.13 6.68 9.91
N ARG A 153 4.08 7.44 10.48
CA ARG A 153 4.11 7.68 11.94
C ARG A 153 3.99 9.13 12.39
N LYS A 154 4.44 10.12 11.61
CA LYS A 154 4.41 11.53 12.04
C LYS A 154 2.98 12.05 12.16
N ARG A 155 2.18 11.79 11.13
CA ARG A 155 0.73 11.94 11.13
C ARG A 155 0.13 10.58 10.79
N PRO A 156 -0.16 9.73 11.79
CA PRO A 156 -0.36 8.31 11.55
C PRO A 156 -1.42 7.97 10.51
N ILE A 157 -1.00 7.18 9.52
CA ILE A 157 -1.88 6.54 8.53
C ILE A 157 -1.30 5.16 8.19
N THR A 158 -2.18 4.17 8.13
CA THR A 158 -1.85 2.84 7.61
C THR A 158 -2.60 2.62 6.30
N ILE A 159 -1.90 2.20 5.25
CA ILE A 159 -2.46 2.01 3.90
C ILE A 159 -2.26 0.55 3.48
N TRP A 160 -3.34 -0.14 3.16
CA TRP A 160 -3.35 -1.51 2.67
C TRP A 160 -3.53 -1.52 1.15
N GLY A 161 -2.51 -2.01 0.44
CA GLY A 161 -2.53 -2.14 -1.02
C GLY A 161 -3.01 -3.51 -1.49
N ASN A 162 -3.21 -3.67 -2.80
CA ASN A 162 -3.68 -4.91 -3.48
C ASN A 162 -5.17 -5.22 -3.22
N TYR A 163 -6.04 -4.27 -3.56
CA TYR A 163 -7.50 -4.39 -3.42
C TYR A 163 -8.23 -3.75 -4.62
N ASP A 164 -7.84 -4.10 -5.86
CA ASP A 164 -8.44 -3.54 -7.08
C ASP A 164 -8.57 -2.00 -7.05
N MET A 165 -7.49 -1.33 -6.65
CA MET A 165 -7.42 0.14 -6.49
C MET A 165 -8.46 0.71 -5.50
N ALA A 166 -8.90 -0.08 -4.53
CA ALA A 166 -9.76 0.31 -3.42
C ALA A 166 -9.04 0.03 -2.08
N PHE A 167 -8.02 0.83 -1.78
CA PHE A 167 -7.07 0.56 -0.69
C PHE A 167 -7.67 0.92 0.68
N PRO A 168 -7.80 -0.03 1.62
CA PRO A 168 -8.20 0.28 2.98
C PRO A 168 -7.18 1.20 3.64
N VAL A 169 -7.68 2.25 4.29
CA VAL A 169 -6.87 3.25 4.99
C VAL A 169 -7.37 3.45 6.41
N PHE A 170 -6.43 3.57 7.34
CA PHE A 170 -6.70 3.70 8.76
C PHE A 170 -6.01 4.93 9.32
N PHE A 171 -6.67 5.61 10.24
CA PHE A 171 -6.28 6.88 10.81
C PHE A 171 -6.39 6.84 12.33
N LYS A 172 -5.59 7.67 12.98
CA LYS A 172 -5.66 7.83 14.44
C LYS A 172 -6.88 8.63 14.89
N SER A 173 -7.37 9.54 14.05
CA SER A 173 -8.47 10.43 14.38
C SER A 173 -9.27 10.89 13.14
N GLU A 174 -10.47 11.41 13.36
CA GLU A 174 -11.29 12.05 12.31
C GLU A 174 -10.61 13.29 11.71
N GLU A 175 -9.79 13.98 12.49
CA GLU A 175 -9.00 15.11 12.00
C GLU A 175 -7.94 14.64 10.98
N ASP A 176 -7.26 13.53 11.28
CA ASP A 176 -6.30 12.91 10.35
C ASP A 176 -7.00 12.40 9.10
N LYS A 177 -8.15 11.74 9.23
CA LYS A 177 -8.97 11.30 8.09
C LYS A 177 -9.38 12.49 7.22
N THR A 178 -9.83 13.59 7.82
CA THR A 178 -10.24 14.80 7.09
C THR A 178 -9.08 15.37 6.28
N HIS A 179 -7.90 15.50 6.90
CA HIS A 179 -6.72 16.01 6.22
C HIS A 179 -6.27 15.12 5.06
N TYR A 180 -6.19 13.81 5.27
CA TYR A 180 -5.81 12.90 4.20
C TYR A 180 -6.88 12.83 3.10
N SER A 181 -8.15 13.06 3.43
CA SER A 181 -9.22 13.17 2.43
C SER A 181 -9.06 14.40 1.54
N GLU A 182 -8.66 15.54 2.09
CA GLU A 182 -8.31 16.73 1.29
C GLU A 182 -7.11 16.44 0.36
N MET A 183 -6.06 15.82 0.90
CA MET A 183 -4.88 15.40 0.14
C MET A 183 -5.23 14.42 -0.99
N ALA A 184 -6.12 13.46 -0.74
CA ALA A 184 -6.59 12.49 -1.73
C ALA A 184 -7.33 13.19 -2.88
N ARG A 185 -8.23 14.14 -2.57
CA ARG A 185 -8.99 14.91 -3.57
C ARG A 185 -8.08 15.70 -4.49
N GLU A 186 -7.03 16.31 -3.95
CA GLU A 186 -6.02 17.01 -4.75
C GLU A 186 -5.24 16.08 -5.70
N CYS A 187 -5.21 14.77 -5.42
CA CYS A 187 -4.62 13.74 -6.27
C CYS A 187 -5.66 13.05 -7.20
N GLY A 188 -6.92 13.49 -7.18
CA GLY A 188 -8.01 12.89 -7.96
C GLY A 188 -8.47 11.52 -7.42
N LEU A 189 -8.32 11.31 -6.10
CA LEU A 189 -8.80 10.17 -5.32
C LEU A 189 -9.78 10.63 -4.23
N TYR A 190 -10.46 9.67 -3.63
CA TYR A 190 -11.39 9.90 -2.51
C TYR A 190 -11.11 8.87 -1.42
N ILE A 191 -11.35 9.27 -0.17
CA ILE A 191 -11.46 8.34 0.95
C ILE A 191 -12.95 8.24 1.28
N ARG A 192 -13.57 7.14 0.84
CA ARG A 192 -15.00 6.88 1.05
C ARG A 192 -15.23 6.08 2.32
N GLU A 193 -16.44 6.17 2.85
CA GLU A 193 -16.87 5.33 3.96
C GLU A 193 -16.97 3.85 3.52
N ILE A 194 -16.88 2.96 4.50
CA ILE A 194 -16.91 1.49 4.33
C ILE A 194 -18.35 1.00 4.21
#